data_AF-A0AAE1L794-F1
#
_entry.id   AF-A0AAE1L794-F1
#
_cell.length_a   1.000
_cell.length_b   1.000
_cell.length_c   1.000
_cell.angle_alpha   90.00
_cell.angle_beta   90.00
_cell.angle_gamma   90.00
#
_symmetry.space_group_name_H-M   'P 1'
#
loop_
_entity.id
_entity.type
_entity.pdbx_description
1 polymer ?
#
loop_
_entity_poly.entity_id
_entity_poly.type
_entity_poly.pdbx_seq_one_letter_code
_entity_poly.pdbx_strand_id
1 'polypeptide(L)'
;TIWSAARSAARRLATKLPGLTWSWSEAKSWSLNIPSPGDVVTHTIVDTECRGDLHHHLRSHLQQKYLNDLLNKPDQGKVYDTSCMDPASNHFIQTGQHTRFCDWRFIHRARLGVLPLRACIRVANIDRRCRICRYPEETTAHVLCHCMKHSRAMNNRHRAVIFHLVNSMKDKSGLRIEKTKQQNPGSGGIRTHASEETGALNQRLRPLGHATR
;
A
#
# COMPACT_ATOMS: atom_id res chain seq x y z
N THR A 1 -14.41 -15.47 -34.50
CA THR A 1 -15.69 -15.10 -33.84
C THR A 1 -15.40 -14.52 -32.46
N ILE A 2 -16.34 -13.80 -31.83
CA ILE A 2 -16.14 -13.26 -30.46
C ILE A 2 -15.75 -14.36 -29.46
N TRP A 3 -16.31 -15.55 -29.62
CA TRP A 3 -16.04 -16.72 -28.79
C TRP A 3 -14.62 -17.29 -28.94
N SER A 4 -14.04 -17.25 -30.15
CA SER A 4 -12.65 -17.66 -30.35
C SER A 4 -11.67 -16.66 -29.72
N ALA A 5 -11.97 -15.36 -29.79
CA ALA A 5 -11.18 -14.31 -29.16
C ALA A 5 -11.26 -14.40 -27.62
N ALA A 6 -12.46 -14.62 -27.08
CA ALA A 6 -12.71 -14.83 -25.66
C ALA A 6 -11.96 -16.05 -25.10
N ARG A 7 -12.01 -17.19 -25.81
CA ARG A 7 -11.27 -18.40 -25.45
C ARG A 7 -9.75 -18.15 -25.45
N SER A 8 -9.23 -17.47 -26.46
CA SER A 8 -7.81 -17.14 -26.55
C SER A 8 -7.39 -16.19 -25.42
N ALA A 9 -8.20 -15.18 -25.12
CA ALA A 9 -7.97 -14.26 -24.01
C ALA A 9 -7.94 -15.00 -22.67
N ALA A 10 -8.88 -15.90 -22.44
CA ALA A 10 -8.89 -16.66 -21.22
C ALA A 10 -7.76 -17.65 -21.06
N ARG A 11 -7.29 -18.30 -22.14
CA ARG A 11 -6.07 -19.10 -22.07
C ARG A 11 -4.87 -18.27 -21.62
N ARG A 12 -4.78 -17.00 -22.07
CA ARG A 12 -3.76 -16.06 -21.57
C ARG A 12 -3.98 -15.67 -20.10
N LEU A 13 -5.25 -15.54 -19.68
CA LEU A 13 -5.61 -15.16 -18.32
C LEU A 13 -5.59 -16.33 -17.33
N ALA A 14 -5.62 -17.58 -17.76
CA ALA A 14 -5.61 -18.76 -16.90
C ALA A 14 -4.35 -18.84 -16.03
N THR A 15 -3.22 -18.31 -16.51
CA THR A 15 -1.98 -18.15 -15.72
C THR A 15 -2.15 -17.15 -14.58
N LYS A 16 -3.03 -16.16 -14.76
CA LYS A 16 -3.31 -15.10 -13.78
C LYS A 16 -4.49 -15.47 -12.89
N LEU A 17 -5.50 -16.17 -13.38
CA LEU A 17 -6.71 -16.57 -12.66
C LEU A 17 -6.74 -18.10 -12.55
N PRO A 18 -6.15 -18.68 -11.48
CA PRO A 18 -6.16 -20.13 -11.29
C PRO A 18 -7.60 -20.61 -11.11
N GLY A 19 -8.04 -21.58 -11.92
CA GLY A 19 -9.40 -22.12 -11.93
C GLY A 19 -10.37 -21.44 -12.92
N LEU A 20 -9.88 -20.53 -13.76
CA LEU A 20 -10.64 -20.04 -14.92
C LEU A 20 -10.88 -21.17 -15.92
N THR A 21 -12.10 -21.71 -15.98
CA THR A 21 -12.44 -22.79 -16.93
C THR A 21 -13.44 -22.34 -17.99
N TRP A 22 -13.26 -22.88 -19.19
CA TRP A 22 -14.13 -22.64 -20.35
C TRP A 22 -14.80 -23.95 -20.74
N SER A 23 -16.11 -24.03 -20.57
CA SER A 23 -16.90 -25.21 -20.94
C SER A 23 -18.06 -24.82 -21.86
N TRP A 24 -18.32 -25.69 -22.83
CA TRP A 24 -19.53 -25.63 -23.64
C TRP A 24 -20.64 -26.37 -22.87
N SER A 25 -21.75 -25.69 -22.57
CA SER A 25 -22.90 -26.30 -21.91
C SER A 25 -23.78 -27.02 -22.92
N GLU A 26 -24.46 -28.09 -22.49
CA GLU A 26 -25.44 -28.85 -23.28
C GLU A 26 -26.61 -27.97 -23.76
N ALA A 27 -26.91 -26.88 -23.03
CA ALA A 27 -27.92 -25.89 -23.39
C ALA A 27 -27.52 -24.93 -24.53
N LYS A 28 -26.47 -25.25 -25.32
CA LYS A 28 -25.88 -24.39 -26.36
C LYS A 28 -25.40 -23.01 -25.85
N SER A 29 -25.11 -22.92 -24.55
CA SER A 29 -24.57 -21.73 -23.90
C SER A 29 -23.10 -21.93 -23.51
N TRP A 30 -22.33 -20.85 -23.52
CA TRP A 30 -20.96 -20.88 -23.01
C TRP A 30 -21.00 -20.71 -21.49
N SER A 31 -20.18 -21.45 -20.76
CA SER A 31 -20.04 -21.29 -19.30
C SER A 31 -18.59 -20.93 -18.97
N LEU A 32 -18.44 -19.90 -18.13
CA LEU A 32 -17.16 -19.40 -17.68
C LEU A 32 -17.12 -19.45 -16.16
N ASN A 33 -16.32 -20.35 -15.60
CA ASN A 33 -16.12 -20.35 -14.15
C ASN A 33 -14.98 -19.37 -13.84
N ILE A 34 -15.29 -18.31 -13.09
CA ILE A 34 -14.27 -17.39 -12.59
C ILE A 34 -14.21 -17.55 -11.07
N PRO A 35 -13.16 -18.17 -10.52
CA PRO A 35 -13.03 -18.26 -9.08
C PRO A 35 -12.71 -16.87 -8.52
N SER A 36 -13.58 -16.37 -7.64
CA SER A 36 -13.30 -15.21 -6.81
C SER A 36 -12.50 -15.65 -5.59
N PRO A 37 -11.37 -14.99 -5.23
CA PRO A 37 -10.64 -15.34 -4.02
C PRO A 37 -11.41 -14.86 -2.78
N GLY A 38 -11.90 -15.81 -1.98
CA GLY A 38 -12.53 -15.55 -0.67
C GLY A 38 -14.06 -15.57 -0.65
N ASP A 39 -14.71 -15.74 -1.80
CA ASP A 39 -16.16 -15.90 -1.91
C ASP A 39 -16.53 -17.33 -2.33
N VAL A 40 -17.74 -17.77 -1.98
CA VAL A 40 -18.34 -19.00 -2.53
C VAL A 40 -18.26 -18.91 -4.06
N VAL A 41 -17.70 -19.94 -4.70
CA VAL A 41 -17.44 -19.98 -6.15
C VAL A 41 -18.64 -19.43 -6.92
N THR A 42 -18.52 -18.19 -7.39
CA THR A 42 -19.59 -17.52 -8.10
C THR A 42 -19.53 -18.04 -9.54
N HIS A 43 -20.33 -19.06 -9.82
CA HIS A 43 -20.46 -19.61 -11.15
C HIS A 43 -21.23 -18.62 -12.04
N THR A 44 -20.53 -17.73 -12.73
CA THR A 44 -21.15 -16.81 -13.69
C THR A 44 -21.23 -17.49 -15.07
N ILE A 45 -22.36 -18.10 -15.38
CA ILE A 45 -22.63 -18.60 -16.74
C ILE A 45 -22.78 -17.38 -17.67
N VAL A 46 -22.04 -17.35 -18.79
CA VAL A 46 -22.09 -16.27 -19.78
C VAL A 46 -22.62 -16.82 -21.09
N ASP A 47 -23.93 -16.78 -21.24
CA ASP A 47 -24.69 -17.13 -22.43
C ASP A 47 -24.59 -16.04 -23.52
N THR A 48 -25.22 -16.31 -24.68
CA THR A 48 -25.13 -15.45 -25.88
C THR A 48 -25.73 -14.07 -25.66
N GLU A 49 -26.71 -13.96 -24.76
CA GLU A 49 -27.40 -12.73 -24.39
C GLU A 49 -26.52 -11.84 -23.50
N CYS A 50 -25.82 -12.43 -22.52
CA CYS A 50 -24.91 -11.73 -21.61
C CYS A 50 -23.47 -11.59 -22.14
N ARG A 51 -23.23 -11.81 -23.44
CA ARG A 51 -21.88 -11.71 -24.05
C ARG A 51 -21.21 -10.35 -23.89
N GLY A 52 -22.00 -9.28 -23.75
CA GLY A 52 -21.52 -7.92 -23.51
C GLY A 52 -20.83 -7.77 -22.14
N ASP A 53 -21.28 -8.55 -21.16
CA ASP A 53 -20.85 -8.46 -19.77
C ASP A 53 -19.60 -9.30 -19.49
N LEU A 54 -19.21 -10.18 -20.43
CA LEU A 54 -18.02 -11.01 -20.34
C LEU A 54 -16.76 -10.19 -20.02
N HIS A 55 -16.58 -9.07 -20.73
CA HIS A 55 -15.44 -8.19 -20.51
C HIS A 55 -15.47 -7.55 -19.13
N HIS A 56 -16.66 -7.13 -18.68
CA HIS A 56 -16.84 -6.57 -17.35
C HIS A 56 -16.49 -7.60 -16.26
N HIS A 57 -17.05 -8.81 -16.33
CA HIS A 57 -16.78 -9.87 -15.35
C HIS A 57 -15.30 -10.28 -15.29
N LEU A 58 -14.65 -10.46 -16.44
CA LEU A 58 -13.21 -10.78 -16.48
C LEU A 58 -12.37 -9.65 -15.87
N ARG A 59 -12.70 -8.39 -16.17
CA ARG A 59 -12.00 -7.23 -15.63
C ARG A 59 -12.19 -7.12 -14.13
N SER A 60 -13.42 -7.21 -13.64
CA SER A 60 -13.75 -7.10 -12.21
C SER A 60 -13.06 -8.19 -11.40
N HIS A 61 -13.04 -9.43 -11.87
CA HIS A 61 -12.33 -10.52 -11.17
C HIS A 61 -10.80 -10.37 -11.18
N LEU A 62 -10.21 -9.91 -12.30
CA LEU A 62 -8.79 -9.60 -12.33
C LEU A 62 -8.44 -8.48 -11.34
N GLN A 63 -9.26 -7.44 -11.27
CA GLN A 63 -9.09 -6.35 -10.31
C GLN A 63 -9.18 -6.87 -8.87
N GLN A 64 -10.15 -7.73 -8.57
CA GLN A 64 -10.32 -8.32 -7.25
C GLN A 64 -9.15 -9.22 -6.85
N LYS A 65 -8.65 -10.05 -7.78
CA LYS A 65 -7.41 -10.80 -7.55
C LYS A 65 -6.25 -9.86 -7.23
N TYR A 66 -6.01 -8.83 -8.06
CA TYR A 66 -4.90 -7.92 -7.83
C TYR A 66 -5.04 -7.17 -6.50
N LEU A 67 -6.27 -6.80 -6.12
CA LEU A 67 -6.55 -6.23 -4.80
C LEU A 67 -6.18 -7.20 -3.69
N ASN A 68 -6.60 -8.46 -3.77
CA ASN A 68 -6.27 -9.47 -2.78
C ASN A 68 -4.76 -9.76 -2.73
N ASP A 69 -4.10 -9.89 -3.87
CA ASP A 69 -2.64 -10.03 -3.96
C ASP A 69 -1.93 -8.82 -3.34
N LEU A 70 -2.46 -7.61 -3.55
CA LEU A 70 -1.94 -6.39 -2.94
C LEU A 70 -2.14 -6.44 -1.43
N LEU A 71 -3.36 -6.66 -0.92
CA LEU A 71 -3.66 -6.73 0.52
C LEU A 71 -2.84 -7.80 1.24
N ASN A 72 -2.57 -8.93 0.58
CA ASN A 72 -1.76 -10.02 1.11
C ASN A 72 -0.25 -9.74 1.08
N LYS A 73 0.21 -8.65 0.44
CA LYS A 73 1.64 -8.31 0.51
C LYS A 73 2.02 -7.99 1.96
N PRO A 74 3.16 -8.50 2.44
CA PRO A 74 3.60 -8.29 3.81
C PRO A 74 3.93 -6.81 4.11
N ASP A 75 4.30 -6.03 3.09
CA ASP A 75 4.68 -4.63 3.21
C ASP A 75 3.65 -3.72 2.51
N GLN A 76 2.68 -3.19 3.27
CA GLN A 76 1.69 -2.21 2.77
C GLN A 76 2.11 -0.75 2.98
N GLY A 77 3.19 -0.52 3.72
CA GLY A 77 3.45 0.80 4.28
C GLY A 77 2.53 1.14 5.46
N LYS A 78 2.88 2.19 6.21
CA LYS A 78 2.11 2.63 7.39
C LYS A 78 1.14 3.78 7.11
N VAL A 79 1.14 4.31 5.89
CA VAL A 79 0.53 5.60 5.55
C VAL A 79 -0.53 5.46 4.46
N TYR A 80 -0.87 4.24 4.07
CA TYR A 80 -1.88 3.97 3.04
C TYR A 80 -3.22 4.57 3.44
N ASP A 81 -3.70 4.28 4.66
CA ASP A 81 -4.98 4.77 5.16
C ASP A 81 -5.08 6.30 5.05
N THR A 82 -4.07 7.02 5.56
CA THR A 82 -4.02 8.49 5.48
C THR A 82 -3.93 8.99 4.03
N SER A 83 -3.16 8.30 3.19
CA SER A 83 -3.00 8.71 1.78
C SER A 83 -4.26 8.49 0.96
N CYS A 84 -5.15 7.59 1.39
CA CYS A 84 -6.42 7.30 0.72
C CYS A 84 -7.55 8.27 1.11
N MET A 85 -7.41 9.00 2.23
CA MET A 85 -8.45 9.93 2.69
C MET A 85 -8.67 11.12 1.75
N ASP A 86 -7.64 11.56 1.03
CA ASP A 86 -7.73 12.73 0.15
C ASP A 86 -6.85 12.55 -1.12
N PRO A 87 -7.40 12.74 -2.33
CA PRO A 87 -6.64 12.69 -3.58
C PRO A 87 -5.39 13.58 -3.61
N ALA A 88 -5.42 14.74 -2.93
CA ALA A 88 -4.29 15.66 -2.82
C ALA A 88 -3.06 15.01 -2.17
N SER A 89 -3.26 14.01 -1.30
CA SER A 89 -2.17 13.24 -0.67
C SER A 89 -1.33 12.43 -1.65
N ASN A 90 -1.84 12.23 -2.87
CA ASN A 90 -1.17 11.50 -3.95
C ASN A 90 -0.92 12.36 -5.20
N HIS A 91 -1.15 13.68 -5.13
CA HIS A 91 -1.03 14.58 -6.29
C HIS A 91 0.35 14.49 -6.97
N PHE A 92 1.43 14.40 -6.18
CA PHE A 92 2.78 14.29 -6.72
C PHE A 92 3.02 12.99 -7.51
N ILE A 93 2.22 11.93 -7.32
CA ILE A 93 2.36 10.67 -8.07
C ILE A 93 2.01 10.87 -9.55
N GLN A 94 1.04 11.74 -9.83
CA GLN A 94 0.59 12.00 -11.20
C GLN A 94 1.35 13.16 -11.83
N THR A 95 1.60 14.23 -11.08
CA THR A 95 2.13 15.50 -11.64
C THR A 95 3.59 15.75 -11.33
N GLY A 96 4.17 15.07 -10.33
CA GLY A 96 5.54 15.33 -9.84
C GLY A 96 5.74 16.70 -9.22
N GLN A 97 4.70 17.54 -9.11
CA GLN A 97 4.81 18.89 -8.54
C GLN A 97 5.22 18.83 -7.07
N HIS A 98 6.08 19.77 -6.67
CA HIS A 98 6.65 19.85 -5.31
C HIS A 98 7.51 18.66 -4.88
N THR A 99 7.92 17.80 -5.82
CA THR A 99 8.91 16.73 -5.61
C THR A 99 10.07 16.88 -6.57
N ARG A 100 11.32 16.76 -6.09
CA ARG A 100 12.48 16.76 -6.99
C ARG A 100 12.55 15.42 -7.71
N PHE A 101 13.08 15.41 -8.93
CA PHE A 101 13.27 14.18 -9.69
C PHE A 101 14.11 13.13 -8.94
N CYS A 102 15.13 13.57 -8.19
CA CYS A 102 15.94 12.66 -7.38
C CYS A 102 15.18 12.02 -6.20
N ASP A 103 14.15 12.67 -5.68
CA ASP A 103 13.34 12.14 -4.58
C ASP A 103 12.38 11.03 -5.04
N TRP A 104 11.97 11.07 -6.33
CA TRP A 104 11.08 10.08 -6.94
C TRP A 104 11.56 8.64 -6.73
N ARG A 105 12.87 8.42 -6.81
CA ARG A 105 13.51 7.10 -6.62
C ARG A 105 13.23 6.50 -5.24
N PHE A 106 12.97 7.33 -4.23
CA PHE A 106 12.83 6.93 -2.83
C PHE A 106 11.40 7.00 -2.32
N ILE A 107 10.57 7.94 -2.80
CA ILE A 107 9.25 8.22 -2.22
C ILE A 107 8.34 6.98 -2.22
N HIS A 108 8.22 6.27 -3.34
CA HIS A 108 7.37 5.07 -3.41
C HIS A 108 7.87 3.96 -2.49
N ARG A 109 9.19 3.75 -2.43
CA ARG A 109 9.79 2.75 -1.54
C ARG A 109 9.63 3.11 -0.07
N ALA A 110 9.75 4.40 0.26
CA ALA A 110 9.53 4.91 1.61
C ALA A 110 8.09 4.68 2.05
N ARG A 111 7.12 4.98 1.18
CA ARG A 111 5.70 4.76 1.46
C ARG A 111 5.38 3.29 1.69
N LEU A 112 5.89 2.41 0.84
CA LEU A 112 5.69 0.96 0.95
C LEU A 112 6.54 0.29 2.05
N GLY A 113 7.46 1.02 2.69
CA GLY A 113 8.35 0.43 3.71
C GLY A 113 9.48 -0.45 3.15
N VAL A 114 9.75 -0.38 1.84
CA VAL A 114 10.73 -1.23 1.12
C VAL A 114 12.05 -0.49 0.82
N LEU A 115 12.38 0.54 1.60
CA LEU A 115 13.70 1.16 1.50
C LEU A 115 14.78 0.16 1.94
N PRO A 116 15.99 0.20 1.32
CA PRO A 116 17.11 -0.66 1.69
C PRO A 116 17.76 -0.20 3.01
N LEU A 117 17.00 -0.34 4.09
CA LEU A 117 17.39 -0.02 5.46
C LEU A 117 17.63 -1.31 6.23
N ARG A 118 18.59 -1.29 7.15
CA ARG A 118 19.06 -2.49 7.85
C ARG A 118 17.96 -3.23 8.61
N ALA A 119 17.00 -2.53 9.22
CA ALA A 119 15.91 -3.19 9.93
C ALA A 119 14.83 -3.77 8.99
N CYS A 120 14.79 -3.32 7.73
CA CYS A 120 13.81 -3.76 6.73
C CYS A 120 14.31 -4.91 5.85
N ILE A 121 15.61 -5.22 5.88
CA ILE A 121 16.20 -6.32 5.12
C ILE A 121 15.86 -7.65 5.82
N ARG A 122 15.29 -8.60 5.06
CA ARG A 122 14.87 -9.93 5.54
C ARG A 122 16.02 -10.95 5.50
N VAL A 123 17.21 -10.54 5.93
CA VAL A 123 18.38 -11.42 6.03
C VAL A 123 18.64 -11.64 7.52
N ALA A 124 18.77 -12.90 7.92
CA ALA A 124 19.10 -13.24 9.30
C ALA A 124 20.52 -12.77 9.65
N ASN A 125 20.75 -12.48 10.93
CA ASN A 125 22.08 -12.16 11.47
C ASN A 125 22.77 -10.91 10.88
N ILE A 126 21.99 -9.91 10.45
CA ILE A 126 22.51 -8.61 10.04
C ILE A 126 22.40 -7.58 11.17
N ASP A 127 23.36 -6.66 11.27
CA ASP A 127 23.27 -5.51 12.15
C ASP A 127 22.07 -4.64 11.73
N ARG A 128 21.04 -4.56 12.60
CA ARG A 128 19.81 -3.78 12.38
C ARG A 128 19.96 -2.31 12.72
N ARG A 129 21.04 -1.92 13.39
CA ARG A 129 21.22 -0.57 13.92
C ARG A 129 21.37 0.46 12.81
N CYS A 130 20.88 1.67 13.09
CA CYS A 130 21.04 2.83 12.22
C CYS A 130 22.51 3.06 11.87
N ARG A 131 22.79 3.16 10.56
CA ARG A 131 24.15 3.41 10.03
C ARG A 131 24.74 4.72 10.52
N ILE A 132 23.90 5.66 10.92
CA ILE A 132 24.28 7.04 11.23
C ILE A 132 24.36 7.26 12.74
N CYS A 133 23.27 7.02 13.47
CA CYS A 133 23.20 7.32 14.91
C CYS A 133 23.18 6.08 15.82
N ARG A 134 23.33 4.87 15.26
CA ARG A 134 23.36 3.59 16.00
C ARG A 134 22.09 3.23 16.78
N TYR A 135 20.97 3.92 16.55
CA TYR A 135 19.66 3.54 17.08
C TYR A 135 19.35 2.05 16.77
N PRO A 136 18.69 1.29 17.67
CA PRO A 136 18.54 -0.16 17.57
C PRO A 136 18.01 -0.68 16.23
N GLU A 137 17.04 0.02 15.64
CA GLU A 137 16.44 -0.38 14.36
C GLU A 137 16.44 0.78 13.36
N GLU A 138 17.18 0.60 12.26
CA GLU A 138 17.15 1.48 11.09
C GLU A 138 15.86 1.28 10.29
N THR A 139 14.74 1.79 10.79
CA THR A 139 13.44 1.77 10.09
C THR A 139 13.24 3.03 9.24
N THR A 140 12.28 3.00 8.31
CA THR A 140 11.88 4.19 7.54
C THR A 140 11.47 5.35 8.44
N ALA A 141 10.68 5.06 9.49
CA ALA A 141 10.28 6.05 10.49
C ALA A 141 11.50 6.64 11.21
N HIS A 142 12.46 5.80 11.58
CA HIS A 142 13.68 6.28 12.21
C HIS A 142 14.45 7.24 11.30
N VAL A 143 14.80 6.82 10.07
CA VAL A 143 15.63 7.62 9.15
C VAL A 143 14.93 8.92 8.77
N LEU A 144 13.62 8.90 8.55
CA LEU A 144 12.87 10.08 8.11
C LEU A 144 12.46 11.00 9.26
N CYS A 145 12.08 10.47 10.43
CA CYS A 145 11.38 11.24 11.45
C CYS A 145 12.07 11.31 12.82
N HIS A 146 13.02 10.40 13.14
CA HIS A 146 13.56 10.27 14.50
C HIS A 146 15.10 10.28 14.58
N CYS A 147 15.81 10.15 13.46
CA CYS A 147 17.26 10.18 13.46
C CYS A 147 17.73 11.61 13.79
N MET A 148 18.16 11.82 15.04
CA MET A 148 18.54 13.16 15.54
C MET A 148 19.71 13.78 14.80
N LYS A 149 20.55 12.98 14.13
CA LYS A 149 21.60 13.49 13.22
C LYS A 149 21.00 14.31 12.06
N HIS A 150 19.76 14.03 11.68
CA HIS A 150 19.01 14.75 10.65
C HIS A 150 18.05 15.79 11.20
N SER A 151 18.02 16.05 12.52
CA SER A 151 17.07 16.97 13.17
C SER A 151 16.94 18.34 12.48
N ARG A 152 18.05 18.93 12.04
CA ARG A 152 18.04 20.19 11.27
C ARG A 152 17.28 20.06 9.95
N ALA A 153 17.51 18.98 9.20
CA ALA A 153 16.79 18.71 7.96
C ALA A 153 15.30 18.44 8.23
N MET A 154 14.95 17.75 9.32
CA MET A 154 13.56 17.55 9.74
C MET A 154 12.86 18.87 10.01
N ASN A 155 13.49 19.75 10.79
CA ASN A 155 12.99 21.09 11.10
C ASN A 155 12.84 21.96 9.84
N ASN A 156 13.77 21.87 8.90
CA ASN A 156 13.69 22.62 7.64
C ASN A 156 12.51 22.16 6.77
N ARG A 157 12.27 20.84 6.67
CA ARG A 157 11.09 20.30 5.96
C ARG A 157 9.79 20.75 6.61
N HIS A 158 9.70 20.70 7.94
CA HIS A 158 8.51 21.20 8.66
C HIS A 158 8.29 22.69 8.40
N ARG A 159 9.35 23.51 8.46
CA ARG A 159 9.27 24.94 8.14
C ARG A 159 8.81 25.19 6.71
N ALA A 160 9.30 24.41 5.74
CA ALA A 160 8.90 24.54 4.34
C ALA A 160 7.41 24.26 4.14
N VAL A 161 6.87 23.20 4.77
CA VAL A 161 5.43 22.89 4.72
C VAL A 161 4.60 24.04 5.30
N ILE A 162 4.98 24.55 6.47
CA ILE A 162 4.30 25.69 7.10
C ILE A 162 4.37 26.93 6.19
N PHE A 163 5.53 27.22 5.62
CA PHE A 163 5.72 28.34 4.71
C PHE A 163 4.81 28.25 3.49
N HIS A 164 4.72 27.09 2.86
CA HIS A 164 3.83 26.88 1.71
C HIS A 164 2.36 27.03 2.12
N LEU A 165 1.95 26.43 3.23
CA LEU A 165 0.58 26.52 3.71
C LEU A 165 0.15 27.98 3.95
N VAL A 166 0.96 28.74 4.69
CA VAL A 166 0.69 30.16 4.99
C VAL A 166 0.67 31.02 3.73
N ASN A 167 1.53 30.73 2.75
CA ASN A 167 1.56 31.48 1.50
C ASN A 167 0.39 31.16 0.57
N SER A 168 -0.14 29.93 0.62
CA SER A 168 -1.31 29.52 -0.15
C SER A 168 -2.64 30.01 0.43
N MET A 169 -2.67 30.42 1.70
CA MET A 169 -3.88 30.97 2.34
C MET A 169 -4.20 32.36 1.77
N LYS A 170 -5.47 32.54 1.36
CA LYS A 170 -5.97 33.81 0.77
C LYS A 170 -6.02 34.95 1.78
N ASP A 171 -6.41 34.65 3.01
CA ASP A 171 -6.42 35.58 4.13
C ASP A 171 -5.34 35.17 5.14
N LYS A 172 -4.50 36.13 5.51
CA LYS A 172 -3.39 35.96 6.45
C LYS A 172 -3.68 36.68 7.78
N SER A 173 -4.76 37.46 7.84
CA SER A 173 -5.15 38.15 9.05
C SER A 173 -5.59 37.15 10.11
N GLY A 174 -5.11 37.33 11.36
CA GLY A 174 -5.43 36.43 12.47
C GLY A 174 -4.65 35.10 12.52
N LEU A 175 -3.75 34.81 11.57
CA LEU A 175 -2.92 33.60 11.63
C LEU A 175 -1.81 33.73 12.67
N ARG A 176 -1.88 32.93 13.74
CA ARG A 176 -0.83 32.81 14.76
C ARG A 176 -0.19 31.43 14.68
N ILE A 177 1.10 31.38 14.34
CA ILE A 177 1.88 30.13 14.37
C ILE A 177 2.40 29.93 15.80
N GLU A 178 1.71 29.10 16.56
CA GLU A 178 2.15 28.73 17.90
C GLU A 178 3.08 27.53 17.85
N LYS A 179 4.28 27.69 18.44
CA LYS A 179 5.22 26.57 18.62
C LYS A 179 4.91 25.89 19.94
N THR A 180 3.95 24.99 19.94
CA THR A 180 3.67 24.17 21.13
C THR A 180 4.77 23.13 21.27
N LYS A 181 5.61 23.23 22.31
CA LYS A 181 6.46 22.11 22.72
C LYS A 181 5.53 21.06 23.30
N GLN A 182 5.25 19.97 22.58
CA GLN A 182 4.66 18.80 23.21
C GLN A 182 5.66 18.28 24.25
N GLN A 183 5.43 18.63 25.53
CA GLN A 183 6.08 17.99 26.65
C GLN A 183 5.40 16.63 26.83
N ASN A 184 5.98 15.59 26.25
CA ASN A 184 5.59 14.23 26.59
C ASN A 184 6.84 13.49 27.08
N PRO A 185 6.94 13.13 28.36
CA PRO A 185 8.01 12.28 28.86
C PRO A 185 7.76 10.86 28.34
N GLY A 186 8.21 10.57 27.11
CA GLY A 186 8.14 9.22 26.53
C GLY A 186 7.70 9.10 25.07
N SER A 187 7.52 10.18 24.30
CA SER A 187 7.11 10.05 22.88
C SER A 187 8.05 10.76 21.91
N GLY A 188 9.11 10.06 21.50
CA GLY A 188 9.81 10.35 20.25
C GLY A 188 8.91 9.96 19.07
N GLY A 189 7.91 10.79 18.76
CA GLY A 189 7.08 10.66 17.58
C GLY A 189 5.68 11.22 17.76
N ILE A 190 5.19 11.87 16.71
CA ILE A 190 3.78 12.23 16.56
C ILE A 190 3.00 10.91 16.61
N ARG A 191 2.41 10.61 17.77
CA ARG A 191 1.42 9.56 17.92
C ARG A 191 0.13 10.11 17.31
N THR A 192 -0.22 9.65 16.11
CA THR A 192 -1.64 9.51 15.78
C THR A 192 -2.20 8.52 16.80
N HIS A 193 -3.12 8.97 17.65
CA HIS A 193 -3.79 8.09 18.61
C HIS A 193 -4.55 7.01 17.83
N ALA A 194 -3.93 5.83 17.71
CA ALA A 194 -4.66 4.57 17.61
C ALA A 194 -4.66 3.99 19.03
N SER A 195 -5.84 3.65 19.54
CA SER A 195 -6.05 3.00 20.84
C SER A 195 -5.07 1.83 21.05
N GLU A 196 -4.59 1.68 22.28
CA GLU A 196 -3.59 0.70 22.73
C GLU A 196 -4.02 -0.77 22.54
N GLU A 197 -5.25 -1.03 22.09
CA GLU A 197 -5.72 -2.37 21.72
C GLU A 197 -5.00 -2.98 20.49
N THR A 198 -4.25 -2.19 19.72
CA THR A 198 -3.52 -2.69 18.53
C THR A 198 -2.06 -3.10 18.78
N GLY A 199 -1.51 -2.83 19.97
CA GLY A 199 -0.16 -3.25 20.35
C GLY A 199 -0.02 -4.79 20.49
N ALA A 200 -1.09 -5.45 20.95
CA ALA A 200 -1.12 -6.89 21.14
C ALA A 200 -1.38 -7.69 19.84
N LEU A 201 -1.82 -7.04 18.76
CA LEU A 201 -2.13 -7.69 17.48
C LEU A 201 -0.91 -7.86 16.57
N ASN A 202 0.12 -7.02 16.69
CA ASN A 202 1.37 -7.17 15.94
C ASN A 202 2.29 -8.29 16.48
N GLN A 203 1.97 -8.87 17.64
CA GLN A 203 2.62 -10.09 18.15
C GLN A 203 1.93 -11.39 17.67
N ARG A 204 0.78 -11.31 16.98
CA ARG A 204 0.00 -12.50 16.57
C ARG A 204 0.24 -13.00 15.13
N LEU A 205 1.26 -12.48 14.44
CA LEU A 205 1.65 -12.97 13.10
C LEU A 205 3.10 -13.42 13.03
N ARG A 206 3.61 -14.09 14.07
CA ARG A 206 4.69 -15.05 13.87
C ARG A 206 4.07 -16.39 13.47
N PRO A 207 4.50 -17.05 12.38
CA PRO A 207 4.17 -18.44 12.18
C PRO A 207 4.80 -19.22 13.34
N LEU A 208 3.96 -19.74 14.23
CA LEU A 208 4.36 -20.82 15.12
C LEU A 208 4.83 -21.95 14.22
N GLY A 209 6.09 -22.33 14.36
CA GLY A 209 6.63 -23.50 13.69
C GLY A 209 5.72 -24.69 13.94
N HIS A 210 5.37 -25.41 12.87
CA HIS A 210 4.87 -26.77 12.99
C HIS A 210 6.00 -27.62 13.57
N ALA A 211 6.03 -27.69 14.89
CA ALA A 211 6.58 -28.80 15.62
C ALA A 211 5.41 -29.75 15.91
N THR A 212 5.30 -30.82 15.13
CA THR A 212 4.79 -32.09 15.65
C THR A 212 5.39 -33.22 14.83
N ARG A 213 5.69 -34.28 15.58
CA ARG A 213 6.28 -35.57 15.23
C ARG A 213 5.65 -36.24 14.02
#